data_AF-A0A5J9WPY8-F1
#
_entry.id   AF-A0A5J9WPY8-F1
#
_cell.length_a   1.000
_cell.length_b   1.000
_cell.length_c   1.000
_cell.angle_alpha   90.00
_cell.angle_beta   90.00
_cell.angle_gamma   90.00
#
_symmetry.space_group_name_H-M   'P 1'
#
loop_
_entity.id
_entity.type
_entity.pdbx_description
1 polymer ?
#
loop_
_entity_poly.entity_id
_entity_poly.type
_entity_poly.pdbx_seq_one_letter_code
_entity_poly.pdbx_strand_id
1 'polypeptide(L)'
;MEWATLAAAAAVYARRIPMVVAVVGGAAVMAQRWYGEDSCTADIDESSAEGLCDANSYAEAKANTLLIQVPVLGTTKTFWRLSDEATRITRKLALILRSHHSVGKYLTADLQMSNIWISYSGSVKLRGVSFTDQDFSIKSVRDDYKRLSSVMQAFILISGGDITKLPPDYKEFLTLLGSETLEMEDEFLIVNSSALLPMKNRTEVFLMLHGKIMDLSRKQADQADKKKMMKILSKLPYKKDWLNTARANAKINQWVVDVKNPYKMTQFDLLRLNRNVRSHLHQYGDDNVEEILYCEWPELLLAMETMLHVEGELEDCDIQNKFGGDVGSGGSGVRTEDPYGGRRSRGSRGDGATLVRRG
;
A
#
# COMPACT_ATOMS: atom_id res chain seq x y z
N MET A 1 -17.62 -40.77 -10.71
CA MET A 1 -16.97 -40.46 -9.42
C MET A 1 -15.69 -39.63 -9.63
N GLU A 2 -15.63 -38.52 -10.37
CA GLU A 2 -16.48 -37.35 -10.60
C GLU A 2 -16.48 -36.28 -9.49
N TRP A 3 -15.77 -35.18 -9.79
CA TRP A 3 -16.32 -33.81 -9.88
C TRP A 3 -17.05 -33.17 -8.68
N ALA A 4 -16.80 -33.58 -7.43
CA ALA A 4 -17.54 -33.03 -6.28
C ALA A 4 -16.77 -32.11 -5.30
N THR A 5 -15.45 -31.89 -5.45
CA THR A 5 -14.68 -31.19 -4.39
C THR A 5 -14.01 -29.88 -4.79
N LEU A 6 -14.18 -29.41 -6.03
CA LEU A 6 -13.66 -28.09 -6.48
C LEU A 6 -14.74 -27.02 -6.70
N ALA A 7 -16.03 -27.33 -6.49
CA ALA A 7 -17.14 -26.39 -6.69
C ALA A 7 -17.63 -25.67 -5.41
N ALA A 8 -17.06 -25.97 -4.23
CA ALA A 8 -17.61 -25.48 -2.96
C ALA A 8 -17.12 -24.08 -2.52
N ALA A 9 -16.19 -23.45 -3.25
CA ALA A 9 -15.75 -22.07 -2.97
C ALA A 9 -16.40 -21.00 -3.88
N ALA A 10 -17.09 -21.41 -4.96
CA ALA A 10 -17.69 -20.49 -5.94
C ALA A 10 -19.22 -20.29 -5.77
N ALA A 11 -19.84 -20.84 -4.73
CA ALA A 11 -21.31 -20.91 -4.59
C ALA A 11 -21.90 -20.14 -3.38
N VAL A 12 -21.26 -19.06 -2.92
CA VAL A 12 -21.85 -18.17 -1.90
C VAL A 12 -22.33 -16.82 -2.46
N TYR A 13 -22.06 -16.51 -3.73
CA TYR A 13 -22.51 -15.27 -4.37
C TYR A 13 -23.57 -15.48 -5.46
N ALA A 14 -24.61 -16.24 -5.14
CA ALA A 14 -25.83 -16.27 -5.93
C ALA A 14 -27.05 -16.22 -5.00
N ARG A 15 -27.85 -15.15 -5.18
CA ARG A 15 -29.14 -14.82 -4.52
C ARG A 15 -29.04 -13.95 -3.25
N ARG A 16 -29.20 -12.64 -3.45
CA ARG A 16 -30.39 -11.86 -3.00
C ARG A 16 -30.21 -10.36 -3.31
N ILE A 17 -30.83 -9.90 -4.39
CA ILE A 17 -31.46 -8.57 -4.42
C ILE A 17 -32.79 -8.75 -5.17
N PRO A 18 -33.96 -8.54 -4.54
CA PRO A 18 -35.17 -8.31 -5.31
C PRO A 18 -35.09 -6.93 -5.96
N MET A 19 -35.15 -6.90 -7.30
CA MET A 19 -35.54 -5.71 -8.03
C MET A 19 -36.90 -5.25 -7.51
N VAL A 20 -36.95 -4.08 -6.88
CA VAL A 20 -38.15 -3.25 -6.84
C VAL A 20 -37.82 -1.98 -7.58
N VAL A 21 -38.33 -1.92 -8.81
CA VAL A 21 -38.41 -0.69 -9.59
C VAL A 21 -39.48 0.18 -8.93
N ALA A 22 -39.05 1.29 -8.33
CA ALA A 22 -39.93 2.40 -7.98
C ALA A 22 -39.38 3.65 -8.67
N VAL A 23 -39.94 3.94 -9.85
CA VAL A 23 -39.80 5.23 -10.52
C VAL A 23 -40.72 6.21 -9.80
N VAL A 24 -40.18 7.14 -9.01
CA VAL A 24 -40.79 8.45 -8.76
C VAL A 24 -39.70 9.49 -8.48
N GLY A 25 -39.51 10.40 -9.43
CA GLY A 25 -39.36 11.85 -9.21
C GLY A 25 -38.24 12.40 -8.33
N GLY A 26 -37.21 12.96 -8.99
CA GLY A 26 -36.72 14.31 -8.71
C GLY A 26 -35.87 14.57 -7.47
N ALA A 27 -34.56 14.74 -7.67
CA ALA A 27 -33.69 15.76 -7.06
C ALA A 27 -32.22 15.42 -7.37
N ALA A 28 -31.77 15.70 -8.59
CA ALA A 28 -30.70 16.65 -8.83
C ALA A 28 -30.48 17.63 -7.66
N VAL A 29 -29.40 17.45 -6.89
CA VAL A 29 -28.46 18.45 -6.34
C VAL A 29 -27.36 17.63 -5.61
N MET A 30 -26.09 18.00 -5.79
CA MET A 30 -24.85 17.40 -5.22
C MET A 30 -24.05 16.43 -6.12
N ALA A 31 -23.96 16.72 -7.42
CA ALA A 31 -22.92 16.15 -8.28
C ALA A 31 -22.18 17.27 -9.06
N GLN A 32 -21.70 18.28 -8.33
CA GLN A 32 -20.90 19.37 -8.88
C GLN A 32 -19.86 19.78 -7.82
N ARG A 33 -18.78 19.01 -7.69
CA ARG A 33 -17.55 19.53 -7.06
C ARG A 33 -16.23 18.83 -7.42
N TRP A 34 -16.14 18.03 -8.49
CA TRP A 34 -14.87 17.41 -8.89
C TRP A 34 -14.72 17.22 -10.41
N TYR A 35 -15.26 18.14 -11.20
CA TYR A 35 -14.89 18.26 -12.62
C TYR A 35 -14.21 19.62 -12.81
N GLY A 36 -12.88 19.62 -12.69
CA GLY A 36 -12.06 20.58 -13.40
C GLY A 36 -11.93 20.06 -14.83
N GLU A 37 -12.62 20.71 -15.75
CA GLU A 37 -12.30 20.64 -17.17
C GLU A 37 -10.90 21.22 -17.37
N ASP A 38 -9.95 20.37 -17.73
CA ASP A 38 -8.80 20.77 -18.55
C ASP A 38 -8.72 19.80 -19.71
N SER A 39 -9.50 20.10 -20.75
CA SER A 39 -9.24 19.57 -22.09
C SER A 39 -8.03 20.32 -22.65
N CYS A 40 -6.88 19.67 -22.59
CA CYS A 40 -5.73 20.09 -23.39
C CYS A 40 -5.12 18.85 -24.03
N THR A 41 -5.39 18.67 -25.32
CA THR A 41 -4.46 18.05 -26.26
C THR A 41 -3.21 18.94 -26.30
N ALA A 42 -2.40 18.89 -25.25
CA ALA A 42 -1.09 19.50 -25.23
C ALA A 42 -0.15 18.49 -25.86
N ASP A 43 0.30 18.80 -27.07
CA ASP A 43 1.58 18.30 -27.58
C ASP A 43 2.59 18.43 -26.44
N ILE A 44 3.06 17.29 -25.94
CA ILE A 44 3.94 17.25 -24.76
C ILE A 44 5.26 17.88 -25.18
N ASP A 45 5.48 19.09 -24.68
CA ASP A 45 6.73 19.83 -24.71
C ASP A 45 7.91 18.90 -24.36
N GLU A 46 8.71 18.56 -25.38
CA GLU A 46 9.91 17.71 -25.27
C GLU A 46 11.11 18.43 -24.61
N SER A 47 10.91 19.63 -24.04
CA SER A 47 12.00 20.42 -23.45
C SER A 47 12.28 20.19 -21.96
N SER A 48 11.70 19.16 -21.32
CA SER A 48 12.12 18.80 -19.96
C SER A 48 13.56 18.28 -20.00
N ALA A 49 14.50 19.04 -19.44
CA ALA A 49 15.94 18.76 -19.35
C ALA A 49 16.35 17.46 -18.62
N GLU A 50 15.41 16.55 -18.34
CA GLU A 50 15.68 15.22 -17.83
C GLU A 50 16.01 14.28 -19.00
N GLY A 51 17.27 13.85 -19.08
CA GLY A 51 17.66 12.78 -19.99
C GLY A 51 16.86 11.52 -19.69
N LEU A 52 15.97 11.14 -20.60
CA LEU A 52 15.29 9.85 -20.60
C LEU A 52 16.19 8.82 -21.30
N CYS A 53 16.34 7.64 -20.71
CA CYS A 53 16.88 6.47 -21.38
C CYS A 53 15.84 5.37 -21.47
N ASP A 54 16.00 4.46 -22.43
CA ASP A 54 15.17 3.26 -22.49
C ASP A 54 15.46 2.33 -21.30
N ALA A 55 14.49 1.48 -20.94
CA ALA A 55 14.59 0.63 -19.77
C ALA A 55 15.74 -0.39 -19.83
N ASN A 56 16.21 -0.80 -21.02
CA ASN A 56 17.37 -1.70 -21.11
C ASN A 56 18.65 -0.93 -20.73
N SER A 57 18.86 0.24 -21.33
CA SER A 57 19.98 1.12 -20.96
C SER A 57 19.95 1.49 -19.47
N TYR A 58 18.75 1.73 -18.92
CA TYR A 58 18.58 1.97 -17.49
C TYR A 58 18.98 0.77 -16.63
N ALA A 59 18.55 -0.44 -17.01
CA ALA A 59 18.82 -1.69 -16.30
C ALA A 59 20.31 -2.06 -16.30
N GLU A 60 20.98 -1.87 -17.44
CA GLU A 60 22.39 -2.23 -17.62
C GLU A 60 23.35 -1.30 -16.87
N ALA A 61 22.89 -0.09 -16.51
CA ALA A 61 23.67 0.81 -15.68
C ALA A 61 23.85 0.21 -14.28
N LYS A 62 25.09 -0.16 -13.93
CA LYS A 62 25.45 -0.82 -12.65
C LYS A 62 24.97 -0.09 -11.38
N ALA A 63 24.66 1.20 -11.47
CA ALA A 63 24.10 1.98 -10.36
C ALA A 63 22.61 1.68 -10.08
N ASN A 64 21.92 1.02 -11.02
CA ASN A 64 20.46 0.85 -11.03
C ASN A 64 20.03 -0.59 -10.73
N THR A 65 20.71 -1.26 -9.80
CA THR A 65 20.30 -2.59 -9.37
C THR A 65 18.88 -2.54 -8.78
N LEU A 66 17.95 -3.27 -9.39
CA LEU A 66 16.55 -3.27 -8.96
C LEU A 66 16.28 -4.20 -7.78
N LEU A 67 17.06 -5.27 -7.65
CA LEU A 67 16.97 -6.24 -6.57
C LEU A 67 18.26 -6.19 -5.74
N ILE A 68 18.15 -5.78 -4.48
CA ILE A 68 19.31 -5.56 -3.60
C ILE A 68 19.27 -6.50 -2.39
N GLN A 69 20.45 -6.89 -1.92
CA GLN A 69 20.61 -7.70 -0.72
C GLN A 69 20.96 -6.80 0.46
N VAL A 70 20.23 -6.96 1.57
CA VAL A 70 20.41 -6.19 2.80
C VAL A 70 20.67 -7.12 4.00
N PRO A 71 21.45 -6.69 5.00
CA PRO A 71 21.61 -7.45 6.24
C PRO A 71 20.33 -7.37 7.10
N VAL A 72 19.92 -8.49 7.68
CA VAL A 72 18.80 -8.51 8.64
C VAL A 72 19.35 -8.21 10.02
N LEU A 73 19.32 -6.93 10.43
CA LEU A 73 19.91 -6.50 11.71
C LEU A 73 19.31 -7.27 12.89
N GLY A 74 20.17 -7.61 13.85
CA GLY A 74 19.83 -8.48 14.97
C GLY A 74 19.94 -9.98 14.67
N THR A 75 20.36 -10.36 13.45
CA THR A 75 20.65 -11.75 13.06
C THR A 75 21.93 -11.83 12.21
N THR A 76 22.30 -13.04 11.78
CA THR A 76 23.38 -13.28 10.79
C THR A 76 22.85 -13.43 9.36
N LYS A 77 21.55 -13.24 9.14
CA LYS A 77 20.89 -13.46 7.85
C LYS A 77 21.04 -12.25 6.93
N THR A 78 20.83 -12.49 5.65
CA THR A 78 20.62 -11.46 4.64
C THR A 78 19.24 -11.66 4.00
N PHE A 79 18.65 -10.59 3.50
CA PHE A 79 17.37 -10.59 2.82
C PHE A 79 17.47 -9.87 1.48
N TRP A 80 16.74 -10.35 0.47
CA TRP A 80 16.65 -9.70 -0.84
C TRP A 80 15.38 -8.87 -0.89
N ARG A 81 15.48 -7.60 -1.27
CA ARG A 81 14.34 -6.71 -1.48
C ARG A 81 14.48 -5.88 -2.74
N LEU A 82 13.38 -5.31 -3.20
CA LEU A 82 13.45 -4.30 -4.24
C LEU A 82 14.10 -3.01 -3.72
N SER A 83 14.79 -2.32 -4.63
CA SER A 83 15.18 -0.93 -4.41
C SER A 83 13.94 -0.03 -4.44
N ASP A 84 14.01 1.12 -3.77
CA ASP A 84 12.90 2.11 -3.81
C ASP A 84 12.65 2.61 -5.24
N GLU A 85 13.68 2.54 -6.08
CA GLU A 85 13.61 2.87 -7.49
C GLU A 85 12.78 1.86 -8.29
N ALA A 86 13.01 0.57 -8.05
CA ALA A 86 12.24 -0.50 -8.66
C ALA A 86 10.77 -0.44 -8.25
N THR A 87 10.47 -0.22 -6.97
CA THR A 87 9.08 -0.09 -6.50
C THR A 87 8.38 1.13 -7.12
N ARG A 88 9.08 2.26 -7.22
CA ARG A 88 8.59 3.49 -7.87
C ARG A 88 8.29 3.26 -9.36
N ILE A 89 9.20 2.64 -10.09
CA ILE A 89 9.05 2.36 -11.52
C ILE A 89 7.84 1.43 -11.75
N THR A 90 7.76 0.31 -11.02
CA THR A 90 6.64 -0.63 -11.12
C THR A 90 5.30 0.07 -10.86
N ARG A 91 5.22 0.90 -9.81
CA ARG A 91 4.01 1.64 -9.48
C ARG A 91 3.63 2.64 -10.59
N LYS A 92 4.59 3.41 -11.12
CA LYS A 92 4.33 4.38 -12.20
C LYS A 92 3.78 3.68 -13.44
N LEU A 93 4.32 2.51 -13.81
CA LEU A 93 3.79 1.70 -14.90
C LEU A 93 2.35 1.23 -14.64
N ALA A 94 2.07 0.70 -13.45
CA ALA A 94 0.73 0.28 -13.08
C ALA A 94 -0.27 1.45 -13.08
N LEU A 95 0.15 2.64 -12.65
CA LEU A 95 -0.68 3.86 -12.71
C LEU A 95 -0.98 4.30 -14.13
N ILE A 96 -0.01 4.20 -15.05
CA ILE A 96 -0.24 4.50 -16.47
C ILE A 96 -1.32 3.57 -17.02
N LEU A 97 -1.21 2.25 -16.79
CA LEU A 97 -2.22 1.28 -17.24
C LEU A 97 -3.59 1.58 -16.63
N ARG A 98 -3.68 1.73 -15.31
CA ARG A 98 -4.93 2.07 -14.61
C ARG A 98 -5.57 3.34 -15.16
N SER A 99 -4.79 4.37 -15.49
CA SER A 99 -5.32 5.62 -16.03
C SER A 99 -6.02 5.41 -17.38
N HIS A 100 -5.48 4.55 -18.24
CA HIS A 100 -6.11 4.19 -19.51
C HIS A 100 -7.31 3.27 -19.31
N HIS A 101 -7.23 2.28 -18.43
CA HIS A 101 -8.36 1.41 -18.10
C HIS A 101 -9.56 2.22 -17.57
N SER A 102 -9.31 3.27 -16.79
CA SER A 102 -10.36 4.15 -16.24
C SER A 102 -11.18 4.89 -17.31
N VAL A 103 -10.62 5.07 -18.51
CA VAL A 103 -11.30 5.67 -19.67
C VAL A 103 -11.68 4.64 -20.73
N GLY A 104 -11.75 3.36 -20.34
CA GLY A 104 -12.15 2.27 -21.23
C GLY A 104 -11.14 1.94 -22.32
N LYS A 105 -9.85 2.18 -22.08
CA LYS A 105 -8.77 1.91 -23.04
C LYS A 105 -7.77 0.88 -22.51
N TYR A 106 -7.20 0.09 -23.40
CA TYR A 106 -6.16 -0.91 -23.10
C TYR A 106 -5.12 -0.96 -24.23
N LEU A 107 -3.99 -1.63 -24.01
CA LEU A 107 -2.91 -1.71 -24.99
C LEU A 107 -3.31 -2.50 -26.25
N THR A 108 -3.03 -1.95 -27.43
CA THR A 108 -3.27 -2.64 -28.71
C THR A 108 -2.26 -3.76 -28.98
N ALA A 109 -1.09 -3.69 -28.36
CA ALA A 109 0.03 -4.60 -28.57
C ALA A 109 0.74 -4.92 -27.25
N ASP A 110 1.57 -5.97 -27.24
CA ASP A 110 2.30 -6.40 -26.06
C ASP A 110 3.23 -5.28 -25.55
N LEU A 111 3.17 -4.96 -24.26
CA LEU A 111 4.12 -4.06 -23.62
C LEU A 111 5.52 -4.67 -23.63
N GLN A 112 6.50 -3.97 -24.20
CA GLN A 112 7.90 -4.39 -24.27
C GLN A 112 8.80 -3.48 -23.44
N MET A 113 9.99 -3.98 -23.07
CA MET A 113 11.03 -3.18 -22.39
C MET A 113 11.40 -1.92 -23.19
N SER A 114 11.47 -2.00 -24.52
CA SER A 114 11.79 -0.87 -25.40
C SER A 114 10.73 0.23 -25.41
N ASN A 115 9.51 -0.08 -24.95
CA ASN A 115 8.46 0.92 -24.81
C ASN A 115 8.63 1.78 -23.55
N ILE A 116 9.45 1.35 -22.59
CA ILE A 116 9.55 1.99 -21.28
C ILE A 116 10.76 2.92 -21.27
N TRP A 117 10.50 4.18 -20.94
CA TRP A 117 11.51 5.23 -20.87
C TRP A 117 11.56 5.80 -19.47
N ILE A 118 12.76 5.91 -18.92
CA ILE A 118 13.00 6.19 -17.51
C ILE A 118 13.94 7.38 -17.41
N SER A 119 13.57 8.36 -16.60
CA SER A 119 14.45 9.49 -16.29
C SER A 119 15.39 9.13 -15.14
N TYR A 120 16.47 9.89 -14.99
CA TYR A 120 17.36 9.73 -13.84
C TYR A 120 16.66 10.02 -12.49
N SER A 121 15.57 10.79 -12.51
CA SER A 121 14.70 11.04 -11.36
C SER A 121 13.65 9.94 -11.14
N GLY A 122 13.72 8.82 -11.88
CA GLY A 122 12.79 7.69 -11.78
C GLY A 122 11.38 7.99 -12.28
N SER A 123 11.21 9.00 -13.13
CA SER A 123 9.99 9.18 -13.92
C SER A 123 9.91 8.11 -14.99
N VAL A 124 8.69 7.64 -15.29
CA VAL A 124 8.45 6.60 -16.29
C VAL A 124 7.47 7.11 -17.32
N LYS A 125 7.78 6.91 -18.60
CA LYS A 125 6.91 7.19 -19.74
C LYS A 125 6.86 5.97 -20.65
N LEU A 126 5.72 5.77 -21.31
CA LEU A 126 5.61 4.81 -22.40
C LEU A 126 5.79 5.52 -23.75
N ARG A 127 6.58 4.93 -24.65
CA ARG A 127 6.77 5.39 -26.03
C ARG A 127 6.54 4.24 -27.02
N GLY A 128 6.03 4.58 -28.19
CA GLY A 128 5.73 3.59 -29.24
C GLY A 128 4.66 2.58 -28.83
N VAL A 129 3.77 2.96 -27.90
CA VAL A 129 2.59 2.17 -27.51
C VAL A 129 1.34 2.87 -28.01
N SER A 130 0.32 2.08 -28.33
CA SER A 130 -1.00 2.55 -28.72
C SER A 130 -2.05 1.93 -27.80
N PHE A 131 -3.11 2.70 -27.55
CA PHE A 131 -4.25 2.27 -26.75
C PHE A 131 -5.52 2.31 -27.60
N THR A 132 -6.42 1.36 -27.38
CA THR A 132 -7.71 1.27 -28.06
C THR A 132 -8.85 1.07 -27.05
N ASP A 133 -10.04 1.53 -27.41
CA ASP A 133 -11.31 1.27 -26.71
C ASP A 133 -12.14 0.16 -27.36
N GLN A 134 -11.73 -0.28 -28.55
CA GLN A 134 -12.41 -1.34 -29.30
C GLN A 134 -12.41 -2.64 -28.50
N ASP A 135 -13.60 -3.20 -28.24
CA ASP A 135 -13.78 -4.45 -27.50
C ASP A 135 -13.19 -4.42 -26.07
N PHE A 136 -13.17 -3.23 -25.44
CA PHE A 136 -12.73 -3.08 -24.06
C PHE A 136 -13.47 -4.05 -23.12
N SER A 137 -12.70 -4.79 -22.32
CA SER A 137 -13.23 -5.78 -21.39
C SER A 137 -12.27 -5.98 -20.22
N ILE A 138 -12.77 -6.58 -19.12
CA ILE A 138 -11.93 -6.99 -18.00
C ILE A 138 -10.81 -7.96 -18.43
N LYS A 139 -11.02 -8.75 -19.50
CA LYS A 139 -9.98 -9.62 -20.04
C LYS A 139 -8.81 -8.81 -20.59
N SER A 140 -9.08 -7.72 -21.31
CA SER A 140 -8.06 -6.84 -21.85
C SER A 140 -7.22 -6.19 -20.73
N VAL A 141 -7.89 -5.77 -19.65
CA VAL A 141 -7.23 -5.24 -18.42
C VAL A 141 -6.32 -6.29 -17.77
N ARG A 142 -6.79 -7.54 -17.65
CA ARG A 142 -5.99 -8.67 -17.13
C ARG A 142 -4.76 -8.91 -18.00
N ASP A 143 -4.91 -8.87 -19.31
CA ASP A 143 -3.81 -9.11 -20.25
C ASP A 143 -2.73 -8.01 -20.15
N ASP A 144 -3.11 -6.75 -19.96
CA ASP A 144 -2.19 -5.64 -19.72
C ASP A 144 -1.37 -5.82 -18.43
N TYR A 145 -2.01 -6.25 -17.33
CA TYR A 145 -1.28 -6.52 -16.08
C TYR A 145 -0.40 -7.77 -16.14
N LYS A 146 -0.80 -8.83 -16.85
CA LYS A 146 0.08 -10.00 -17.11
C LYS A 146 1.33 -9.60 -17.87
N ARG A 147 1.19 -8.69 -18.84
CA ARG A 147 2.32 -8.13 -19.60
C ARG A 147 3.22 -7.28 -18.70
N LEU A 148 2.64 -6.45 -17.83
CA LEU A 148 3.41 -5.71 -16.83
C LEU A 148 4.21 -6.66 -15.91
N SER A 149 3.60 -7.74 -15.42
CA SER A 149 4.29 -8.74 -14.60
C SER A 149 5.49 -9.36 -15.33
N SER A 150 5.32 -9.66 -16.62
CA SER A 150 6.37 -10.24 -17.47
C SER A 150 7.52 -9.26 -17.72
N VAL A 151 7.18 -8.01 -18.01
CA VAL A 151 8.14 -6.90 -18.18
C VAL A 151 8.94 -6.68 -16.90
N MET A 152 8.29 -6.65 -15.73
CA MET A 152 9.01 -6.43 -14.47
C MET A 152 9.98 -7.57 -14.13
N GLN A 153 9.63 -8.81 -14.46
CA GLN A 153 10.55 -9.94 -14.31
C GLN A 153 11.76 -9.80 -15.25
N ALA A 154 11.53 -9.44 -16.53
CA ALA A 154 12.61 -9.19 -17.48
C ALA A 154 13.52 -8.04 -17.03
N PHE A 155 12.94 -6.95 -16.52
CA PHE A 155 13.69 -5.79 -16.04
C PHE A 155 14.61 -6.16 -14.87
N ILE A 156 14.12 -6.92 -13.91
CA ILE A 156 14.93 -7.39 -12.78
C ILE A 156 16.09 -8.27 -13.27
N LEU A 157 15.83 -9.20 -14.21
CA LEU A 157 16.88 -10.04 -14.79
C LEU A 157 17.97 -9.23 -15.50
N ILE A 158 17.58 -8.27 -16.34
CA ILE A 158 18.53 -7.43 -17.09
C ILE A 158 19.35 -6.56 -16.14
N SER A 159 18.76 -6.09 -15.03
CA SER A 159 19.49 -5.36 -13.98
C SER A 159 20.47 -6.21 -13.16
N GLY A 160 20.62 -7.49 -13.50
CA GLY A 160 21.48 -8.45 -12.81
C GLY A 160 20.85 -9.13 -11.59
N GLY A 161 19.53 -8.97 -11.39
CA GLY A 161 18.80 -9.60 -10.30
C GLY A 161 18.42 -11.06 -10.57
N ASP A 162 18.27 -11.86 -9.51
CA ASP A 162 17.81 -13.24 -9.57
C ASP A 162 16.32 -13.32 -9.18
N ILE A 163 15.46 -13.65 -10.14
CA ILE A 163 13.99 -13.76 -9.94
C ILE A 163 13.61 -14.84 -8.91
N THR A 164 14.48 -15.83 -8.67
CA THR A 164 14.23 -16.85 -7.64
C THR A 164 14.36 -16.27 -6.22
N LYS A 165 15.08 -15.14 -6.09
CA LYS A 165 15.36 -14.44 -4.83
C LYS A 165 14.40 -13.30 -4.52
N LEU A 166 13.38 -13.05 -5.36
CA LEU A 166 12.42 -11.98 -5.08
C LEU A 166 11.83 -12.10 -3.66
N PRO A 167 11.61 -10.96 -2.97
CA PRO A 167 10.98 -10.98 -1.66
C PRO A 167 9.56 -11.55 -1.77
N PRO A 168 9.07 -12.27 -0.75
CA PRO A 168 7.78 -12.96 -0.83
C PRO A 168 6.59 -12.06 -1.17
N ASP A 169 6.54 -10.84 -0.63
CA ASP A 169 5.48 -9.87 -0.91
C ASP A 169 5.47 -9.42 -2.38
N TYR A 170 6.65 -9.18 -2.96
CA TYR A 170 6.72 -8.83 -4.38
C TYR A 170 6.41 -10.02 -5.30
N LYS A 171 6.74 -11.25 -4.90
CA LYS A 171 6.29 -12.47 -5.62
C LYS A 171 4.78 -12.56 -5.65
N GLU A 172 4.13 -12.30 -4.52
CA GLU A 172 2.67 -12.30 -4.41
C GLU A 172 2.05 -11.16 -5.23
N PHE A 173 2.68 -9.97 -5.25
CA PHE A 173 2.27 -8.87 -6.13
C PHE A 173 2.36 -9.24 -7.63
N LEU A 174 3.46 -9.84 -8.08
CA LEU A 174 3.57 -10.31 -9.47
C LEU A 174 2.56 -11.41 -9.80
N THR A 175 2.20 -12.24 -8.81
CA THR A 175 1.15 -13.26 -8.94
C THR A 175 -0.23 -12.62 -9.08
N LEU A 176 -0.52 -11.56 -8.31
CA LEU A 176 -1.76 -10.78 -8.42
C LEU A 176 -1.91 -10.19 -9.83
N LEU A 177 -0.85 -9.57 -10.37
CA LEU A 177 -0.84 -9.05 -11.75
C LEU A 177 -1.12 -10.13 -12.80
N GLY A 178 -0.74 -11.38 -12.52
CA GLY A 178 -0.95 -12.54 -13.38
C GLY A 178 -2.31 -13.22 -13.23
N SER A 179 -3.18 -12.73 -12.33
CA SER A 179 -4.40 -13.43 -11.96
C SER A 179 -5.48 -13.41 -13.06
N GLU A 180 -6.08 -14.57 -13.31
CA GLU A 180 -7.23 -14.71 -14.22
C GLU A 180 -8.56 -14.24 -13.59
N THR A 181 -8.58 -13.99 -12.28
CA THR A 181 -9.78 -13.62 -11.52
C THR A 181 -9.77 -12.16 -11.06
N LEU A 182 -8.85 -11.35 -11.58
CA LEU A 182 -8.73 -9.92 -11.25
C LEU A 182 -9.98 -9.18 -11.72
N GLU A 183 -10.62 -8.45 -10.82
CA GLU A 183 -11.78 -7.60 -11.11
C GLU A 183 -11.37 -6.12 -11.21
N MET A 184 -12.21 -5.26 -11.78
CA MET A 184 -11.87 -3.83 -11.94
C MET A 184 -11.54 -3.14 -10.61
N GLU A 185 -12.19 -3.55 -9.52
CA GLU A 185 -11.93 -3.04 -8.17
C GLU A 185 -10.52 -3.37 -7.65
N ASP A 186 -9.91 -4.46 -8.13
CA ASP A 186 -8.55 -4.86 -7.74
C ASP A 186 -7.48 -3.91 -8.28
N GLU A 187 -7.79 -3.06 -9.27
CA GLU A 187 -6.86 -2.03 -9.75
C GLU A 187 -6.47 -1.04 -8.64
N PHE A 188 -7.36 -0.80 -7.66
CA PHE A 188 -7.02 -0.02 -6.48
C PHE A 188 -5.92 -0.71 -5.67
N LEU A 189 -6.06 -2.01 -5.41
CA LEU A 189 -5.07 -2.83 -4.70
C LEU A 189 -3.74 -2.90 -5.47
N ILE A 190 -3.79 -3.08 -6.79
CA ILE A 190 -2.59 -3.20 -7.63
C ILE A 190 -1.76 -1.94 -7.57
N VAL A 191 -2.35 -0.78 -7.89
CA VAL A 191 -1.54 0.44 -7.93
C VAL A 191 -1.16 0.88 -6.54
N ASN A 192 -1.92 0.52 -5.50
CA ASN A 192 -1.64 0.86 -4.10
C ASN A 192 -0.92 -0.22 -3.30
N SER A 193 -0.41 -1.28 -3.93
CA SER A 193 0.17 -2.41 -3.22
C SER A 193 1.33 -1.99 -2.31
N SER A 194 1.30 -2.46 -1.07
CA SER A 194 2.36 -2.32 -0.08
C SER A 194 3.69 -2.95 -0.50
N ALA A 195 3.70 -3.87 -1.46
CA ALA A 195 4.93 -4.38 -2.10
C ALA A 195 5.66 -3.29 -2.91
N LEU A 196 4.96 -2.20 -3.27
CA LEU A 196 5.49 -1.05 -3.99
C LEU A 196 5.72 0.18 -3.09
N LEU A 197 5.55 0.03 -1.78
CA LEU A 197 5.61 1.15 -0.84
C LEU A 197 7.07 1.48 -0.51
N PRO A 198 7.50 2.76 -0.62
CA PRO A 198 8.85 3.17 -0.22
C PRO A 198 9.11 2.80 1.24
N MET A 199 10.33 2.34 1.53
CA MET A 199 10.69 1.85 2.87
C MET A 199 10.32 2.84 3.98
N LYS A 200 10.61 4.13 3.76
CA LYS A 200 10.32 5.24 4.68
C LYS A 200 8.85 5.39 5.07
N ASN A 201 7.91 4.90 4.26
CA ASN A 201 6.47 5.10 4.46
C ASN A 201 5.78 3.84 5.01
N ARG A 202 6.47 2.69 5.06
CA ARG A 202 5.89 1.41 5.50
C ARG A 202 5.41 1.42 6.95
N THR A 203 6.13 2.11 7.85
CA THR A 203 5.70 2.27 9.24
C THR A 203 4.35 2.98 9.34
N GLU A 204 4.17 4.08 8.61
CA GLU A 204 2.94 4.85 8.67
C GLU A 204 1.75 4.06 8.11
N VAL A 205 1.93 3.42 6.96
CA VAL A 205 0.90 2.56 6.36
C VAL A 205 0.55 1.39 7.27
N PHE A 206 1.54 0.73 7.89
CA PHE A 206 1.27 -0.32 8.87
C PHE A 206 0.35 0.19 10.00
N LEU A 207 0.63 1.39 10.54
CA LEU A 207 -0.18 1.96 11.62
C LEU A 207 -1.59 2.32 11.16
N MET A 208 -1.76 2.78 9.91
CA MET A 208 -3.06 3.06 9.30
C MET A 208 -3.89 1.79 9.17
N LEU A 209 -3.33 0.73 8.56
CA LEU A 209 -4.01 -0.56 8.39
C LEU A 209 -4.30 -1.22 9.75
N HIS A 210 -3.34 -1.19 10.68
CA HIS A 210 -3.53 -1.67 12.05
C HIS A 210 -4.68 -0.92 12.74
N GLY A 211 -4.71 0.42 12.62
CA GLY A 211 -5.78 1.25 13.17
C GLY A 211 -7.15 0.83 12.65
N LYS A 212 -7.29 0.68 11.33
CA LYS A 212 -8.53 0.21 10.70
C LYS A 212 -8.97 -1.16 11.22
N ILE A 213 -8.05 -2.13 11.32
CA ILE A 213 -8.37 -3.48 11.86
C ILE A 213 -8.82 -3.39 13.33
N MET A 214 -8.17 -2.56 14.15
CA MET A 214 -8.56 -2.38 15.55
C MET A 214 -9.89 -1.64 15.70
N ASP A 215 -10.25 -0.78 14.76
CA ASP A 215 -11.52 -0.04 14.79
C ASP A 215 -12.72 -0.97 14.63
N LEU A 216 -12.58 -2.04 13.85
CA LEU A 216 -13.53 -3.14 13.73
C LEU A 216 -13.75 -3.93 15.05
N SER A 217 -12.89 -3.72 16.05
CA SER A 217 -12.94 -4.38 17.36
C SER A 217 -13.54 -3.51 18.48
N ARG A 218 -13.80 -2.22 18.20
CA ARG A 218 -14.22 -1.25 19.23
C ARG A 218 -15.54 -1.67 19.87
N LYS A 219 -15.78 -1.21 21.10
CA LYS A 219 -17.00 -1.55 21.87
C LYS A 219 -18.30 -1.22 21.14
N GLN A 220 -18.29 -0.20 20.29
CA GLN A 220 -19.43 0.26 19.50
C GLN A 220 -19.54 -0.45 18.13
N ALA A 221 -18.53 -1.23 17.73
CA ALA A 221 -18.55 -1.97 16.47
C ALA A 221 -19.63 -3.05 16.52
N ASP A 222 -20.32 -3.22 15.39
CA ASP A 222 -21.39 -4.19 15.29
C ASP A 222 -20.85 -5.63 15.18
N GLN A 223 -21.76 -6.61 15.06
CA GLN A 223 -21.36 -8.01 14.95
C GLN A 223 -20.72 -8.34 13.60
N ALA A 224 -21.05 -7.61 12.54
CA ALA A 224 -20.48 -7.79 11.22
C ALA A 224 -19.01 -7.31 11.20
N ASP A 225 -18.71 -6.15 11.78
CA ASP A 225 -17.36 -5.61 11.91
C ASP A 225 -16.43 -6.56 12.67
N LYS A 226 -16.90 -7.08 13.81
CA LYS A 226 -16.14 -8.06 14.59
C LYS A 226 -15.88 -9.33 13.79
N LYS A 227 -16.83 -9.75 12.95
CA LYS A 227 -16.66 -10.89 12.04
C LYS A 227 -15.62 -10.58 10.96
N LYS A 228 -15.62 -9.38 10.36
CA LYS A 228 -14.59 -8.92 9.41
C LYS A 228 -13.21 -8.98 10.05
N MET A 229 -13.05 -8.38 11.24
CA MET A 229 -11.78 -8.42 11.99
C MET A 229 -11.29 -9.87 12.21
N MET A 230 -12.17 -10.76 12.68
CA MET A 230 -11.79 -12.15 12.93
C MET A 230 -11.33 -12.86 11.65
N LYS A 231 -11.99 -12.61 10.52
CA LYS A 231 -11.56 -13.15 9.23
C LYS A 231 -10.18 -12.61 8.83
N ILE A 232 -9.98 -11.29 8.91
CA ILE A 232 -8.68 -10.64 8.61
C ILE A 232 -7.58 -11.27 9.46
N LEU A 233 -7.74 -11.27 10.78
CA LEU A 233 -6.75 -11.85 11.71
C LEU A 233 -6.52 -13.34 11.45
N SER A 234 -7.54 -14.10 11.05
CA SER A 234 -7.38 -15.54 10.79
C SER A 234 -6.52 -15.85 9.56
N LYS A 235 -6.37 -14.89 8.65
CA LYS A 235 -5.67 -15.02 7.37
C LYS A 235 -4.26 -14.44 7.38
N LEU A 236 -3.86 -13.74 8.43
CA LEU A 236 -2.51 -13.19 8.54
C LEU A 236 -1.42 -14.30 8.64
N PRO A 237 -0.23 -14.07 8.05
CA PRO A 237 0.87 -15.03 8.00
C PRO A 237 1.58 -15.21 9.35
N TYR A 238 2.52 -16.16 9.43
CA TYR A 238 3.39 -16.40 10.60
C TYR A 238 2.68 -16.87 11.89
N LYS A 239 1.47 -17.43 11.78
CA LYS A 239 0.64 -17.85 12.94
C LYS A 239 1.35 -18.79 13.91
N LYS A 240 2.31 -19.57 13.42
CA LYS A 240 2.94 -20.68 14.16
C LYS A 240 4.30 -20.32 14.75
N ASP A 241 4.94 -19.25 14.30
CA ASP A 241 6.37 -19.02 14.50
C ASP A 241 6.77 -17.57 14.74
N TRP A 242 5.90 -16.58 14.54
CA TRP A 242 6.29 -15.17 14.65
C TRP A 242 6.96 -14.81 15.98
N LEU A 243 6.50 -15.37 17.11
CA LEU A 243 7.08 -15.06 18.42
C LEU A 243 8.46 -15.71 18.60
N ASN A 244 8.70 -16.85 17.96
CA ASN A 244 10.02 -17.48 17.94
C ASN A 244 10.99 -16.64 17.09
N THR A 245 10.54 -16.16 15.92
CA THR A 245 11.29 -15.22 15.08
C THR A 245 11.66 -13.96 15.87
N ALA A 246 10.69 -13.35 16.56
CA ALA A 246 10.91 -12.16 17.37
C ALA A 246 11.94 -12.37 18.49
N ARG A 247 11.93 -13.55 19.14
CA ARG A 247 12.89 -13.91 20.19
C ARG A 247 14.29 -14.19 19.66
N ALA A 248 14.38 -14.75 18.44
CA ALA A 248 15.65 -15.07 17.81
C ALA A 248 16.37 -13.83 17.26
N ASN A 249 15.64 -12.78 16.91
CA ASN A 249 16.22 -11.51 16.45
C ASN A 249 16.60 -10.63 17.66
N ALA A 250 17.89 -10.35 17.84
CA ALA A 250 18.39 -9.62 19.01
C ALA A 250 17.88 -8.17 19.13
N LYS A 251 17.45 -7.54 18.03
CA LYS A 251 16.89 -6.18 18.02
C LYS A 251 15.42 -6.20 18.40
N ILE A 252 14.64 -7.11 17.82
CA ILE A 252 13.21 -7.25 18.13
C ILE A 252 13.01 -7.82 19.55
N ASN A 253 13.88 -8.74 19.99
CA ASN A 253 13.74 -9.43 21.27
C ASN A 253 13.69 -8.47 22.47
N GLN A 254 14.28 -7.28 22.37
CA GLN A 254 14.22 -6.21 23.37
C GLN A 254 12.78 -5.78 23.70
N TRP A 255 11.86 -5.98 22.76
CA TRP A 255 10.43 -5.68 22.91
C TRP A 255 9.60 -6.84 23.42
N VAL A 256 10.22 -8.02 23.59
CA VAL A 256 9.57 -9.29 23.94
C VAL A 256 9.99 -9.76 25.33
N VAL A 257 11.25 -9.58 25.71
CA VAL A 257 11.77 -9.97 27.03
C VAL A 257 11.31 -9.00 28.12
N ASP A 258 11.06 -9.54 29.32
CA ASP A 258 10.78 -8.78 30.55
C ASP A 258 9.67 -7.72 30.46
N VAL A 259 8.71 -7.92 29.55
CA VAL A 259 7.55 -7.03 29.40
C VAL A 259 6.46 -7.35 30.43
N LYS A 260 5.82 -6.30 30.96
CA LYS A 260 4.71 -6.42 31.92
C LYS A 260 3.54 -7.26 31.39
N ASN A 261 3.26 -7.16 30.09
CA ASN A 261 2.19 -7.90 29.42
C ASN A 261 2.80 -8.84 28.37
N PRO A 262 3.06 -10.12 28.72
CA PRO A 262 3.66 -11.08 27.80
C PRO A 262 2.83 -11.24 26.52
N TYR A 263 3.53 -11.52 25.42
CA TYR A 263 2.90 -11.84 24.14
C TYR A 263 2.57 -13.34 24.08
N LYS A 264 1.42 -13.66 23.50
CA LYS A 264 0.94 -15.02 23.21
C LYS A 264 1.08 -15.28 21.71
N MET A 265 1.22 -16.54 21.31
CA MET A 265 1.30 -16.93 19.89
C MET A 265 -0.05 -16.75 19.18
N THR A 266 -0.43 -15.50 18.92
CA THR A 266 -1.69 -15.11 18.27
C THR A 266 -1.42 -13.99 17.27
N GLN A 267 -2.27 -13.87 16.25
CA GLN A 267 -2.13 -12.81 15.24
C GLN A 267 -2.38 -11.41 15.80
N PHE A 268 -3.29 -11.32 16.77
CA PHE A 268 -3.51 -10.09 17.52
C PHE A 268 -2.22 -9.62 18.21
N ASP A 269 -1.51 -10.53 18.88
CA ASP A 269 -0.26 -10.18 19.56
C ASP A 269 0.92 -9.95 18.59
N LEU A 270 0.91 -10.53 17.39
CA LEU A 270 1.86 -10.18 16.32
C LEU A 270 1.69 -8.71 15.90
N LEU A 271 0.45 -8.30 15.64
CA LEU A 271 0.11 -6.93 15.30
C LEU A 271 0.45 -5.98 16.45
N ARG A 272 0.15 -6.38 17.70
CA ARG A 272 0.47 -5.64 18.92
C ARG A 272 1.98 -5.40 19.05
N LEU A 273 2.80 -6.43 18.83
CA LEU A 273 4.27 -6.29 18.86
C LEU A 273 4.72 -5.30 17.79
N ASN A 274 4.31 -5.53 16.54
CA ASN A 274 4.68 -4.68 15.41
C ASN A 274 4.28 -3.21 15.63
N ARG A 275 3.08 -2.96 16.16
CA ARG A 275 2.63 -1.60 16.53
C ARG A 275 3.50 -1.00 17.63
N ASN A 276 3.84 -1.77 18.66
CA ASN A 276 4.63 -1.28 19.79
C ASN A 276 6.04 -0.88 19.36
N VAL A 277 6.70 -1.72 18.56
CA VAL A 277 8.03 -1.45 17.98
C VAL A 277 7.99 -0.17 17.15
N ARG A 278 7.01 -0.04 16.24
CA ARG A 278 6.87 1.14 15.37
C ARG A 278 6.49 2.43 16.09
N SER A 279 5.73 2.35 17.19
CA SER A 279 5.23 3.54 17.90
C SER A 279 6.23 4.17 18.88
N HIS A 280 7.32 3.47 19.20
CA HIS A 280 8.25 3.88 20.26
C HIS A 280 9.71 3.85 19.79
N LEU A 281 9.92 4.09 18.49
CA LEU A 281 11.22 4.13 17.80
C LEU A 281 12.29 4.95 18.53
N HIS A 282 11.93 6.18 18.92
CA HIS A 282 12.86 7.11 19.59
C HIS A 282 13.31 6.65 20.98
N GLN A 283 12.58 5.74 21.63
CA GLN A 283 12.95 5.24 22.95
C GLN A 283 14.11 4.24 22.87
N TYR A 284 14.40 3.70 21.69
CA TYR A 284 15.41 2.65 21.49
C TYR A 284 16.45 2.99 20.40
N GLY A 285 16.35 4.18 19.77
CA GLY A 285 17.36 4.72 18.85
C GLY A 285 17.58 3.87 17.59
N ASP A 286 16.52 3.28 17.04
CA ASP A 286 16.60 2.33 15.93
C ASP A 286 16.00 2.91 14.63
N ASP A 287 16.80 3.70 13.90
CA ASP A 287 16.42 4.31 12.63
C ASP A 287 16.14 3.28 11.52
N ASN A 288 16.51 2.01 11.72
CA ASN A 288 16.37 0.92 10.74
C ASN A 288 15.30 -0.11 11.12
N VAL A 289 14.46 0.15 12.14
CA VAL A 289 13.49 -0.85 12.61
C VAL A 289 12.56 -1.32 11.50
N GLU A 290 12.16 -0.44 10.57
CA GLU A 290 11.22 -0.80 9.53
C GLU A 290 11.82 -1.84 8.59
N GLU A 291 13.10 -1.70 8.25
CA GLU A 291 13.82 -2.68 7.43
C GLU A 291 13.96 -4.01 8.18
N ILE A 292 14.20 -3.99 9.50
CA ILE A 292 14.24 -5.20 10.34
C ILE A 292 12.89 -5.92 10.31
N LEU A 293 11.80 -5.20 10.57
CA LEU A 293 10.45 -5.76 10.60
C LEU A 293 10.03 -6.29 9.23
N TYR A 294 10.38 -5.57 8.16
CA TYR A 294 10.14 -6.04 6.80
C TYR A 294 10.92 -7.31 6.48
N CYS A 295 12.20 -7.41 6.86
CA CYS A 295 13.01 -8.59 6.59
C CYS A 295 12.54 -9.84 7.35
N GLU A 296 12.04 -9.68 8.58
CA GLU A 296 11.54 -10.82 9.38
C GLU A 296 10.11 -11.23 9.01
N TRP A 297 9.28 -10.28 8.57
CA TRP A 297 7.88 -10.50 8.23
C TRP A 297 7.46 -9.80 6.93
N PRO A 298 8.07 -10.15 5.77
CA PRO A 298 7.88 -9.43 4.52
C PRO A 298 6.43 -9.42 4.03
N GLU A 299 5.68 -10.49 4.28
CA GLU A 299 4.30 -10.66 3.80
C GLU A 299 3.26 -9.99 4.70
N LEU A 300 3.63 -9.55 5.91
CA LEU A 300 2.65 -9.10 6.91
C LEU A 300 1.85 -7.89 6.42
N LEU A 301 2.52 -6.89 5.84
CA LEU A 301 1.86 -5.65 5.42
C LEU A 301 0.95 -5.91 4.20
N LEU A 302 1.42 -6.70 3.23
CA LEU A 302 0.63 -7.10 2.06
C LEU A 302 -0.58 -7.93 2.46
N ALA A 303 -0.43 -8.87 3.38
CA ALA A 303 -1.55 -9.67 3.87
C ALA A 303 -2.60 -8.82 4.61
N MET A 304 -2.18 -7.81 5.38
CA MET A 304 -3.11 -6.87 6.02
C MET A 304 -3.90 -6.08 4.97
N GLU A 305 -3.21 -5.55 3.97
CA GLU A 305 -3.78 -4.79 2.85
C GLU A 305 -4.77 -5.62 2.03
N THR A 306 -4.35 -6.81 1.56
CA THR A 306 -5.19 -7.73 0.78
C THR A 306 -6.44 -8.12 1.56
N MET A 307 -6.32 -8.42 2.86
CA MET A 307 -7.48 -8.81 3.66
C MET A 307 -8.43 -7.64 3.96
N LEU A 308 -7.92 -6.41 4.07
CA LEU A 308 -8.77 -5.22 4.14
C LEU A 308 -9.48 -4.96 2.81
N HIS A 309 -8.82 -5.19 1.67
CA HIS A 309 -9.43 -5.09 0.35
C HIS A 309 -10.60 -6.08 0.21
N VAL A 310 -10.36 -7.36 0.55
CA VAL A 310 -11.37 -8.42 0.49
C VAL A 310 -12.60 -8.15 1.36
N GLU A 311 -12.44 -7.47 2.50
CA GLU A 311 -13.57 -7.12 3.37
C GLU A 311 -14.16 -5.72 3.08
N GLY A 312 -13.69 -5.04 2.02
CA GLY A 312 -14.19 -3.74 1.55
C GLY A 312 -13.78 -2.56 2.44
N GLU A 313 -12.66 -2.66 3.15
CA GLU A 313 -12.20 -1.71 4.17
C GLU A 313 -10.95 -0.93 3.76
N LEU A 314 -10.29 -1.29 2.65
CA LEU A 314 -8.99 -0.73 2.29
C LEU A 314 -9.05 0.73 1.81
N GLU A 315 -10.06 1.08 1.00
CA GLU A 315 -10.16 2.44 0.44
C GLU A 315 -10.29 3.52 1.54
N ASP A 316 -10.99 3.20 2.63
CA ASP A 316 -11.14 4.06 3.81
C ASP A 316 -9.81 4.32 4.56
N CYS A 317 -8.74 3.61 4.21
CA CYS A 317 -7.45 3.76 4.88
C CYS A 317 -6.63 4.92 4.31
N ASP A 318 -6.96 5.50 3.15
CA ASP A 318 -6.19 6.58 2.51
C ASP A 318 -4.71 6.29 2.22
N ILE A 319 -4.36 5.01 2.03
CA ILE A 319 -2.96 4.57 1.83
C ILE A 319 -2.33 5.11 0.54
N GLN A 320 -3.14 5.47 -0.47
CA GLN A 320 -2.68 6.05 -1.74
C GLN A 320 -1.82 7.31 -1.56
N ASN A 321 -2.06 8.07 -0.48
CA ASN A 321 -1.33 9.28 -0.14
C ASN A 321 0.11 9.00 0.33
N LYS A 322 0.44 7.74 0.61
CA LYS A 322 1.73 7.31 1.18
C LYS A 322 2.73 6.81 0.15
N PHE A 323 2.41 6.95 -1.12
CA PHE A 323 3.32 6.59 -2.20
C PHE A 323 3.88 7.79 -2.96
N GLY A 324 3.42 9.01 -2.63
CA GLY A 324 3.95 10.26 -3.14
C GLY A 324 5.26 10.64 -2.46
N GLY A 325 6.28 10.94 -3.25
CA GLY A 325 7.57 11.39 -2.76
C GLY A 325 8.55 11.68 -3.89
N ASP A 326 8.40 12.84 -4.53
CA ASP A 326 9.55 13.60 -4.99
C ASP A 326 9.68 14.86 -4.12
N VAL A 327 10.86 15.04 -3.56
CA VAL A 327 11.31 16.32 -3.00
C VAL A 327 11.47 17.26 -4.20
N GLY A 328 10.51 18.17 -4.42
CA GLY A 328 10.63 19.10 -5.54
C GLY A 328 9.34 19.76 -6.03
N SER A 329 8.48 20.26 -5.15
CA SER A 329 7.54 21.32 -5.52
C SER A 329 7.15 22.10 -4.27
N GLY A 330 7.65 23.34 -4.21
CA GLY A 330 7.35 24.26 -3.13
C GLY A 330 5.90 24.73 -3.17
N GLY A 331 5.35 24.93 -1.97
CA GLY A 331 4.26 25.87 -1.72
C GLY A 331 2.85 25.32 -1.85
N SER A 332 2.26 24.88 -0.73
CA SER A 332 1.31 25.74 0.01
C SER A 332 0.63 24.98 1.17
N GLY A 333 0.54 25.66 2.32
CA GLY A 333 -0.54 25.44 3.29
C GLY A 333 -0.33 24.40 4.39
N VAL A 334 0.65 24.59 5.27
CA VAL A 334 0.60 24.02 6.63
C VAL A 334 -0.64 24.56 7.34
N ARG A 335 -1.60 23.69 7.69
CA ARG A 335 -2.50 23.90 8.84
C ARG A 335 -2.14 22.87 9.90
N THR A 336 -1.35 23.30 10.86
CA THR A 336 -1.25 22.67 12.18
C THR A 336 -2.56 22.91 12.92
N GLU A 337 -3.42 21.89 12.98
CA GLU A 337 -4.45 21.82 14.02
C GLU A 337 -3.91 20.95 15.15
N ASP A 338 -3.63 21.61 16.27
CA ASP A 338 -3.27 21.05 17.56
C ASP A 338 -4.48 20.31 18.17
N PRO A 339 -4.40 19.00 18.48
CA PRO A 339 -5.54 18.26 19.04
C PRO A 339 -5.72 18.47 20.55
N TYR A 340 -4.96 19.36 21.20
CA TYR A 340 -5.13 19.64 22.64
C TYR A 340 -5.76 21.02 22.90
N GLY A 341 -7.04 21.15 22.50
CA GLY A 341 -7.92 22.26 22.86
C GLY A 341 -8.25 22.29 24.36
N GLY A 342 -7.77 23.34 25.03
CA GLY A 342 -7.84 23.57 26.46
C GLY A 342 -9.23 23.59 27.10
N ARG A 343 -9.24 23.19 28.38
CA ARG A 343 -10.34 23.43 29.33
C ARG A 343 -10.57 24.93 29.49
N ARG A 344 -11.82 25.34 29.27
CA ARG A 344 -12.32 26.69 29.56
C ARG A 344 -12.35 26.93 31.08
N SER A 345 -11.55 27.88 31.53
CA SER A 345 -11.72 28.57 32.81
C SER A 345 -12.93 29.51 32.71
N ARG A 346 -13.94 29.31 33.55
CA ARG A 346 -14.99 30.30 33.81
C ARG A 346 -14.48 31.28 34.85
N GLY A 347 -14.36 32.55 34.46
CA GLY A 347 -14.14 33.66 35.38
C GLY A 347 -15.43 34.05 36.11
N SER A 348 -15.27 34.61 37.30
CA SER A 348 -16.21 35.60 37.83
C SER A 348 -15.41 36.64 38.62
N ARG A 349 -15.69 37.90 38.26
CA ARG A 349 -15.35 39.18 38.92
C ARG A 349 -15.75 39.12 40.41
N GLY A 350 -15.22 39.89 41.35
CA GLY A 350 -14.39 41.08 41.35
C GLY A 350 -14.41 41.66 42.77
N ASP A 351 -13.79 42.83 42.93
CA ASP A 351 -13.83 43.77 44.06
C ASP A 351 -12.81 43.60 45.21
N GLY A 352 -12.19 44.73 45.52
CA GLY A 352 -11.81 45.06 46.90
C GLY A 352 -10.32 45.33 47.14
N ALA A 353 -9.82 46.50 46.73
CA ALA A 353 -8.61 47.06 47.30
C ALA A 353 -8.86 47.51 48.75
N THR A 354 -7.98 47.16 49.71
CA THR A 354 -7.59 48.08 50.80
C THR A 354 -6.24 47.67 51.42
N LEU A 355 -5.41 48.68 51.62
CA LEU A 355 -4.13 48.72 52.34
C LEU A 355 -4.29 48.54 53.86
N VAL A 356 -3.13 48.43 54.54
CA VAL A 356 -2.81 48.83 55.94
C VAL A 356 -2.54 47.69 56.96
N ARG A 357 -1.24 47.41 57.11
CA ARG A 357 -0.39 47.49 58.33
C ARG A 357 -0.84 46.84 59.67
N ARG A 358 0.17 46.12 60.21
CA ARG A 358 0.64 45.99 61.60
C ARG A 358 -0.11 45.05 62.56
N GLY A 359 0.73 44.28 63.26
CA GLY A 359 0.45 43.32 64.32
C GLY A 359 1.61 42.36 64.38
#